data_AF-A0A9X8VKK5-F1
#
_entry.id   AF-A0A9X8VKK5-F1
#
_cell.length_a   1.000
_cell.length_b   1.000
_cell.length_c   1.000
_cell.angle_alpha   90.00
_cell.angle_beta   90.00
_cell.angle_gamma   90.00
#
_symmetry.space_group_name_H-M   'P 1'
#
loop_
_entity.id
_entity.type
_entity.pdbx_description
1 polymer ?
#
loop_
_entity_poly.entity_id
_entity_poly.type
_entity_poly.pdbx_seq_one_letter_code
_entity_poly.pdbx_strand_id
1 'polypeptide(L)' 'DDDQFLADQLQPARLAELARQRDWPLTLRIQPGYDHSYFTIATFVEDHLRFHAEHLFR' A
#
# COMPACT_ATOMS: atom_id res chain seq x y z
N ASP A 1 -15.47 -2.40 1.21
CA ASP A 1 -14.28 -2.00 0.47
C ASP A 1 -14.63 -0.62 0.01
N ASP A 2 -14.18 0.36 0.78
CA ASP A 2 -14.81 1.67 0.85
C ASP A 2 -14.02 2.68 0.01
N ASP A 3 -12.93 2.22 -0.62
CA ASP A 3 -12.18 2.96 -1.61
C ASP A 3 -12.79 2.79 -3.02
N GLN A 4 -13.52 3.81 -3.44
CA GLN A 4 -14.13 3.90 -4.77
C GLN A 4 -13.14 3.84 -5.95
N PHE A 5 -11.84 4.02 -5.69
CA PHE A 5 -10.80 4.03 -6.73
C PHE A 5 -10.12 2.68 -6.92
N LEU A 6 -10.38 1.71 -6.04
CA LEU A 6 -9.62 0.46 -5.99
C LEU A 6 -9.67 -0.35 -7.30
N ALA A 7 -10.87 -0.53 -7.84
CA ALA A 7 -11.11 -1.37 -9.03
C ALA A 7 -10.60 -0.71 -10.32
N ASP A 8 -10.91 0.58 -10.51
CA ASP A 8 -10.73 1.23 -11.81
C ASP A 8 -9.42 1.99 -11.93
N GLN A 9 -8.89 2.54 -10.84
CA GLN A 9 -7.72 3.43 -10.86
C GLN A 9 -6.49 2.82 -10.17
N LEU A 10 -6.63 2.34 -8.93
CA LEU A 10 -5.49 1.86 -8.16
C LEU A 10 -4.95 0.53 -8.70
N GLN A 11 -5.85 -0.42 -8.98
CA GLN A 11 -5.52 -1.72 -9.57
C GLN A 11 -4.31 -2.43 -8.93
N PRO A 12 -4.23 -2.55 -7.59
CA PRO A 12 -3.03 -3.03 -6.89
C PRO A 12 -2.64 -4.46 -7.27
N ALA A 13 -3.60 -5.28 -7.73
CA ALA A 13 -3.34 -6.61 -8.26
C ALA A 13 -2.38 -6.61 -9.47
N ARG A 14 -2.42 -5.57 -10.32
CA ARG A 14 -1.51 -5.45 -11.47
C ARG A 14 -0.06 -5.24 -11.00
N LEU A 15 0.13 -4.41 -9.98
CA LEU A 15 1.45 -4.18 -9.37
C LEU A 15 1.97 -5.46 -8.69
N ALA A 16 1.12 -6.15 -7.94
CA ALA A 16 1.47 -7.41 -7.27
C ALA A 16 1.93 -8.48 -8.26
N GLU A 17 1.21 -8.64 -9.37
CA GLU A 17 1.57 -9.61 -10.40
C GLU A 17 2.90 -9.27 -11.07
N LEU A 18 3.15 -7.99 -11.39
CA LEU A 18 4.44 -7.56 -11.95
C LEU A 18 5.60 -7.77 -10.96
N ALA A 19 5.41 -7.45 -9.68
CA ALA A 19 6.43 -7.68 -8.66
C ALA A 19 6.75 -9.17 -8.53
N ARG A 20 5.74 -10.04 -8.53
CA ARG A 20 5.89 -11.50 -8.51
C ARG A 20 6.66 -12.02 -9.73
N GLN A 21 6.36 -11.51 -10.93
CA GLN A 21 7.07 -11.91 -12.17
C GLN A 21 8.55 -11.49 -12.19
N ARG A 22 8.92 -10.48 -11.40
CA ARG A 22 10.27 -9.92 -11.33
C ARG A 22 11.04 -10.34 -10.08
N ASP A 23 10.46 -11.21 -9.26
CA ASP A 23 10.98 -11.55 -7.92
C ASP A 23 11.32 -10.32 -7.08
N TRP A 24 10.52 -9.26 -7.22
CA TRP A 24 10.71 -8.00 -6.50
C TRP A 24 10.13 -8.12 -5.07
N PRO A 25 10.85 -7.68 -4.03
CA PRO A 25 10.40 -7.77 -2.65
C PRO A 25 9.33 -6.71 -2.33
N LEU A 26 8.12 -6.91 -2.85
CA LEU A 26 6.95 -6.06 -2.61
C LEU A 26 6.13 -6.59 -1.43
N THR A 27 5.88 -5.72 -0.46
CA THR A 27 4.83 -5.91 0.55
C THR A 27 3.61 -5.08 0.16
N LEU A 28 2.52 -5.75 -0.23
CA LEU A 28 1.24 -5.12 -0.56
C LEU A 28 0.20 -5.46 0.50
N ARG A 29 -0.56 -4.46 0.98
CA ARG A 29 -1.61 -4.61 1.99
C ARG A 29 -2.90 -3.96 1.51
N ILE A 30 -4.00 -4.69 1.59
CA ILE A 30 -5.35 -4.18 1.40
C ILE A 30 -5.96 -3.97 2.80
N GLN A 31 -6.64 -2.85 3.00
CA GLN A 31 -7.21 -2.45 4.30
C GLN A 31 -8.74 -2.43 4.21
N PRO A 32 -9.43 -3.54 4.52
CA PRO A 32 -10.88 -3.60 4.41
C PRO A 32 -11.56 -2.59 5.34
N GLY A 33 -12.57 -1.87 4.80
CA GLY A 33 -13.33 -0.87 5.55
C GLY A 33 -12.64 0.48 5.69
N TYR A 34 -11.51 0.68 5.03
CA TYR A 34 -10.86 1.98 4.89
C TYR A 34 -11.15 2.56 3.49
N ASP A 35 -11.31 3.87 3.45
CA ASP A 35 -11.61 4.63 2.24
C ASP A 35 -10.35 5.33 1.67
N HIS A 36 -10.55 6.21 0.70
CA HIS A 36 -9.48 7.01 0.09
C HIS A 36 -9.22 8.36 0.78
N SER A 37 -9.59 8.50 2.05
CA SER A 37 -9.44 9.76 2.76
C SER A 37 -8.08 9.89 3.47
N TYR A 38 -7.79 11.11 3.95
CA TYR A 38 -6.66 11.34 4.85
C TYR A 38 -6.77 10.59 6.18
N PHE A 39 -7.97 10.14 6.58
CA PHE A 39 -8.13 9.32 7.79
C PHE A 39 -7.45 7.95 7.61
N THR A 40 -7.63 7.32 6.46
CA THR A 40 -6.92 6.07 6.11
C THR A 40 -5.41 6.28 6.11
N ILE A 41 -4.93 7.35 5.47
CA ILE A 41 -3.50 7.67 5.42
C ILE A 41 -2.95 7.84 6.85
N ALA A 42 -3.58 8.69 7.66
CA ALA A 42 -3.14 8.96 9.02
C ALA A 42 -3.16 7.71 9.91
N THR A 43 -4.09 6.78 9.68
CA THR A 43 -4.17 5.51 10.45
C THR A 43 -2.94 4.63 10.23
N PHE A 44 -2.38 4.61 9.02
CA PHE A 44 -1.27 3.71 8.66
C PHE A 44 0.09 4.40 8.47
N VAL A 45 0.14 5.73 8.54
CA VAL A 45 1.37 6.50 8.29
C VAL A 45 2.51 6.13 9.24
N GLU A 46 2.23 5.79 10.50
CA GLU A 46 3.28 5.41 11.46
C GLU A 46 4.06 4.17 10.97
N ASP A 47 3.38 3.17 10.44
CA ASP A 47 4.00 1.96 9.93
C ASP A 47 4.90 2.25 8.72
N HIS A 48 4.44 3.13 7.82
CA HIS A 48 5.27 3.60 6.70
C HIS A 48 6.50 4.38 7.17
N LEU A 49 6.37 5.21 8.22
CA LEU A 49 7.50 5.94 8.79
C LEU A 49 8.53 4.99 9.40
N ARG A 50 8.09 3.92 10.07
CA ARG A 50 9.01 2.88 10.60
C ARG A 50 9.76 2.16 9.49
N PHE A 51 9.05 1.75 8.42
CA PHE A 51 9.68 1.18 7.23
C PHE A 51 10.76 2.11 6.66
N HIS A 52 10.45 3.40 6.51
CA HIS A 52 11.43 4.37 6.00
C HIS A 52 12.60 4.58 6.96
N ALA A 53 12.36 4.64 8.27
CA ALA A 53 13.44 4.80 9.26
C ALA A 53 14.47 3.66 9.19
N GLU A 54 14.04 2.42 8.95
CA GLU A 54 14.94 1.26 8.80
C GLU A 54 15.85 1.33 7.56
N HIS A 55 15.47 2.12 6.55
CA HIS A 55 16.17 2.20 5.26
C HIS A 55 16.86 3.54 4.99
N LEU A 56 16.45 4.61 5.67
CA LEU A 56 17.02 5.95 5.50
C LEU A 56 18.24 6.22 6.39
N PHE A 57 18.36 5.51 7.52
CA PHE A 57 19.47 5.69 8.46
C PHE A 57 20.52 4.58 8.39
N ARG A 58 20.55 3.83 7.29
CA ARG A 58 21.59 2.85 6.98
C ARG A 58 22.74 3.50 6.20
#